data_AF-A0A3C0SZL2-F1
#
_entry.id   AF-A0A3C0SZL2-F1
#
_cell.length_a   1.000
_cell.length_b   1.000
_cell.length_c   1.000
_cell.angle_alpha   90.00
_cell.angle_beta   90.00
_cell.angle_gamma   90.00
#
_symmetry.space_group_name_H-M   'P 1'
#
loop_
_entity.id
_entity.type
_entity.pdbx_description
1 polymer ?
#
loop_
_entity_poly.entity_id
_entity_poly.type
_entity_poly.pdbx_seq_one_letter_code
_entity_poly.pdbx_strand_id
1 'polypeptide(L)'
;MKKILNDANYDQIPREDIDNAFNENAIVGFSVKIDFDAYDFAEVFSRGRRTEMFTVSKLFGLRKSEHEHEILERVILFARMKSVENIEEGADGEPGVTFIKMFKDVPLEDLEILFPNSKVTMSLKDKLMLAIPAVAAGVPLLVTKVVPALIVAFVILSAYLGVKGTVEEDNLKQAIAVFSALGALGDFLFKQWSKYKTKKFLFQKELSDNLYFRNLVNNAGVFYSLIDSAEEEECKETFLAYYFLHIAEKGLTEEELDGRIETWMEEKHNCMMDFECGDALAKLRALELLIETDDGLLDVTGFKEALAVLDRRWDAFFQY
;
A
#
# COMPACT_ATOMS: atom_id res chain seq x y z
N MET A 1 20.41 5.41 6.16
CA MET A 1 18.98 5.32 5.80
C MET A 1 18.14 6.18 6.74
N LYS A 2 18.06 5.88 8.04
CA LYS A 2 17.25 6.66 8.99
C LYS A 2 17.54 8.17 8.99
N LYS A 3 18.81 8.58 8.92
CA LYS A 3 19.20 9.99 8.78
C LYS A 3 18.56 10.64 7.55
N ILE A 4 18.81 10.09 6.35
CA ILE A 4 18.27 10.64 5.08
C ILE A 4 16.72 10.65 5.07
N LEU A 5 16.07 9.68 5.73
CA LEU A 5 14.60 9.70 5.87
C LEU A 5 14.13 10.88 6.73
N ASN A 6 14.81 11.13 7.86
CA ASN A 6 14.55 12.29 8.72
C ASN A 6 14.79 13.59 7.95
N ASP A 7 15.96 13.74 7.33
CA ASP A 7 16.34 14.91 6.53
C ASP A 7 15.34 15.14 5.35
N ALA A 8 14.64 14.09 4.89
CA ALA A 8 13.61 14.18 3.85
C ALA A 8 12.17 14.31 4.40
N ASN A 9 12.00 14.56 5.70
CA ASN A 9 10.73 14.67 6.42
C ASN A 9 9.82 13.43 6.32
N TYR A 10 10.39 12.22 6.44
CA TYR A 10 9.64 10.96 6.53
C TYR A 10 9.52 10.46 7.97
N ASP A 11 8.29 10.17 8.38
CA ASP A 11 7.99 9.53 9.66
C ASP A 11 7.89 8.02 9.51
N GLN A 12 8.39 7.27 10.49
CA GLN A 12 8.15 5.83 10.57
C GLN A 12 6.71 5.59 11.03
N ILE A 13 5.96 4.78 10.28
CA ILE A 13 4.63 4.34 10.69
C ILE A 13 4.81 3.19 11.69
N PRO A 14 4.32 3.34 12.94
CA PRO A 14 4.37 2.28 13.94
C PRO A 14 3.70 1.00 13.47
N ARG A 15 4.26 -0.12 13.93
CA ARG A 15 3.76 -1.46 13.66
C ARG A 15 2.28 -1.64 14.06
N GLU A 16 1.92 -1.08 15.20
CA GLU A 16 0.58 -1.12 15.75
C GLU A 16 -0.43 -0.38 14.87
N ASP A 17 -0.05 0.77 14.31
CA ASP A 17 -0.91 1.55 13.42
C ASP A 17 -1.15 0.81 12.10
N ILE A 18 -0.12 0.12 11.59
CA ILE A 18 -0.24 -0.76 10.42
C ILE A 18 -1.24 -1.89 10.71
N ASP A 19 -1.10 -2.56 11.86
CA ASP A 19 -1.98 -3.69 12.23
C ASP A 19 -3.43 -3.24 12.54
N ASN A 20 -3.61 -2.04 13.10
CA ASN A 20 -4.92 -1.43 13.35
C ASN A 20 -5.61 -1.04 12.04
N ALA A 21 -4.89 -0.40 11.11
CA ALA A 21 -5.40 0.02 9.82
C ALA A 21 -5.92 -1.17 8.99
N PHE A 22 -5.32 -2.36 9.13
CA PHE A 22 -5.77 -3.59 8.45
C PHE A 22 -7.10 -4.15 8.95
N ASN A 23 -7.51 -3.81 10.17
CA ASN A 23 -8.77 -4.27 10.73
C ASN A 23 -9.96 -3.36 10.37
N GLU A 24 -9.68 -2.15 9.87
CA GLU A 24 -10.68 -1.22 9.38
C GLU A 24 -11.03 -1.55 7.92
N ASN A 25 -12.24 -1.20 7.48
CA ASN A 25 -12.77 -1.69 6.22
C ASN A 25 -11.95 -1.16 5.04
N ALA A 26 -11.02 -1.97 4.50
CA ALA A 26 -10.26 -1.67 3.30
C ALA A 26 -11.15 -1.07 2.20
N ILE A 27 -10.67 0.00 1.57
CA ILE A 27 -11.37 0.69 0.48
C ILE A 27 -11.51 -0.26 -0.71
N VAL A 28 -10.46 -1.07 -0.93
CA VAL A 28 -10.46 -2.15 -1.89
C VAL A 28 -11.28 -3.31 -1.31
N GLY A 29 -12.28 -3.80 -2.05
CA GLY A 29 -13.32 -4.72 -1.57
C GLY A 29 -12.87 -6.14 -1.17
N PHE A 30 -11.59 -6.35 -0.88
CA PHE A 30 -10.97 -7.63 -0.57
C PHE A 30 -9.99 -7.46 0.59
N SER A 31 -9.79 -8.53 1.37
CA SER A 31 -8.87 -8.51 2.50
C SER A 31 -7.54 -9.12 2.08
N VAL A 32 -6.46 -8.36 2.21
CA VAL A 32 -5.11 -8.88 2.11
C VAL A 32 -4.68 -9.35 3.49
N LYS A 33 -3.82 -10.37 3.53
CA LYS A 33 -3.12 -10.75 4.74
C LYS A 33 -1.64 -10.80 4.46
N ILE A 34 -0.87 -10.24 5.37
CA ILE A 34 0.58 -10.29 5.32
C ILE A 34 1.07 -11.27 6.38
N ASP A 35 2.02 -12.08 5.97
CA ASP A 35 2.77 -12.95 6.86
C ASP A 35 4.05 -12.23 7.31
N PHE A 36 3.99 -11.58 8.47
CA PHE A 36 5.14 -10.81 8.97
C PHE A 36 6.28 -11.70 9.47
N ASP A 37 6.00 -12.97 9.77
CA ASP A 37 7.01 -13.95 10.17
C ASP A 37 7.96 -14.29 9.02
N ALA A 38 7.61 -13.97 7.78
CA ALA A 38 8.46 -14.14 6.60
C ALA A 38 9.56 -13.06 6.47
N TYR A 39 9.54 -11.99 7.27
CA TYR A 39 10.50 -10.88 7.19
C TYR A 39 11.50 -10.87 8.35
N ASP A 40 12.76 -10.57 8.05
CA ASP A 40 13.74 -10.18 9.08
C ASP A 40 13.35 -8.82 9.67
N PHE A 41 12.93 -7.90 8.80
CA PHE A 41 12.30 -6.64 9.16
C PHE A 41 11.42 -6.16 8.00
N ALA A 42 10.39 -5.39 8.33
CA ALA A 42 9.61 -4.65 7.37
C ALA A 42 9.14 -3.34 8.01
N GLU A 43 9.69 -2.23 7.54
CA GLU A 43 9.42 -0.89 8.04
C GLU A 43 8.73 -0.07 6.96
N VAL A 44 7.72 0.71 7.36
CA VAL A 44 6.99 1.62 6.48
C VAL A 44 7.26 3.03 6.97
N PHE A 45 7.57 3.92 6.03
CA PHE A 45 7.74 5.34 6.28
C PHE A 45 6.78 6.13 5.41
N SER A 46 6.27 7.25 5.89
CA SER A 46 5.37 8.12 5.14
C SER A 46 5.78 9.58 5.22
N ARG A 47 5.47 10.33 4.17
CA ARG A 47 5.55 11.79 4.15
C ARG A 47 4.31 12.36 3.49
N GLY A 48 3.73 13.36 4.14
CA GLY A 48 2.49 14.00 3.70
C GLY A 48 1.27 13.12 3.96
N ARG A 49 0.26 13.73 4.56
CA ARG A 49 -1.04 13.12 4.85
C ARG A 49 -2.12 14.06 4.36
N ARG A 50 -3.10 13.53 3.64
CA ARG A 50 -4.29 14.28 3.26
C ARG A 50 -5.52 13.43 3.46
N THR A 51 -6.63 14.10 3.70
CA THR A 51 -7.90 13.43 3.89
C THR A 51 -8.74 13.52 2.63
N GLU A 52 -9.23 12.39 2.14
CA GLU A 52 -10.11 12.32 0.97
C GLU A 52 -11.43 11.62 1.31
N MET A 53 -12.52 12.13 0.74
CA MET A 53 -13.87 11.58 0.92
C MET A 53 -14.17 10.55 -0.17
N PHE A 54 -14.34 9.28 0.20
CA PHE A 54 -14.74 8.23 -0.73
C PHE A 54 -16.23 7.92 -0.60
N THR A 55 -16.91 7.81 -1.74
CA THR A 55 -18.31 7.38 -1.80
C THR A 55 -18.37 5.87 -2.04
N VAL A 56 -18.76 5.11 -1.01
CA VAL A 56 -19.00 3.68 -1.13
C VAL A 56 -20.48 3.42 -1.40
N SER A 57 -20.77 2.72 -2.49
CA SER A 57 -22.13 2.30 -2.80
C SER A 57 -22.47 0.97 -2.10
N LYS A 58 -23.55 0.97 -1.32
CA LYS A 58 -24.16 -0.19 -0.65
C LYS A 58 -25.44 -0.59 -1.39
N LEU A 59 -25.86 -1.84 -1.24
CA LEU A 59 -27.09 -2.39 -1.82
C LEU A 59 -27.20 -2.18 -3.34
N PHE A 60 -26.25 -2.70 -4.13
CA PHE A 60 -26.26 -2.59 -5.61
C PHE A 60 -26.40 -1.14 -6.14
N GLY A 61 -25.90 -0.15 -5.39
CA GLY A 61 -25.98 1.27 -5.76
C GLY A 61 -27.15 2.05 -5.15
N LEU A 62 -28.05 1.38 -4.41
CA LEU A 62 -29.26 2.01 -3.85
C LEU A 62 -28.99 2.92 -2.64
N ARG A 63 -27.87 2.72 -1.94
CA ARG A 63 -27.49 3.57 -0.80
C ARG A 63 -26.04 3.97 -0.92
N LYS A 64 -25.74 5.26 -0.90
CA LYS A 64 -24.37 5.78 -0.86
C LYS A 64 -24.01 6.12 0.58
N SER A 65 -22.76 5.89 0.95
CA SER A 65 -22.19 6.21 2.25
C SER A 65 -20.86 6.90 1.97
N GLU A 66 -20.67 8.09 2.50
CA GLU A 66 -19.39 8.79 2.43
C GLU A 66 -18.55 8.41 3.65
N HIS A 67 -17.30 8.09 3.39
CA HIS A 67 -16.33 7.74 4.39
C HIS A 67 -15.08 8.59 4.15
N GLU A 68 -14.56 9.12 5.25
CA GLU A 68 -13.32 9.88 5.28
C GLU A 68 -12.16 8.89 5.35
N HIS A 69 -11.17 9.04 4.48
CA HIS A 69 -10.01 8.17 4.41
C HIS A 69 -8.73 9.00 4.41
N GLU A 70 -7.74 8.52 5.17
CA GLU A 70 -6.43 9.15 5.24
C GLU A 70 -5.54 8.60 4.11
N ILE A 71 -5.08 9.49 3.24
CA ILE A 71 -4.19 9.19 2.12
C ILE A 71 -2.77 9.67 2.45
N LEU A 72 -1.84 8.73 2.43
CA LEU A 72 -0.41 8.99 2.52
C LEU A 72 0.13 9.39 1.15
N GLU A 73 0.66 10.61 1.05
CA GLU A 73 1.09 11.18 -0.24
C GLU A 73 2.33 10.50 -0.81
N ARG A 74 3.26 10.14 0.09
CA ARG A 74 4.47 9.36 -0.20
C ARG A 74 4.63 8.26 0.84
N VAL A 75 4.88 7.04 0.39
CA VAL A 75 5.13 5.89 1.27
C VAL A 75 6.38 5.15 0.83
N ILE A 76 7.26 4.83 1.76
CA ILE A 76 8.44 3.99 1.52
C ILE A 76 8.27 2.69 2.30
N LEU A 77 8.35 1.57 1.58
CA LEU A 77 8.45 0.25 2.17
C LEU A 77 9.91 -0.20 2.10
N PHE A 78 10.52 -0.43 3.27
CA PHE A 78 11.86 -0.99 3.39
C PHE A 78 11.79 -2.32 4.14
N ALA A 79 12.08 -3.41 3.44
CA ALA A 79 11.92 -4.74 4.00
C ALA A 79 12.97 -5.74 3.52
N ARG A 80 13.23 -6.74 4.36
CA ARG A 80 14.12 -7.87 4.07
C ARG A 80 13.40 -9.18 4.36
N MET A 81 13.33 -10.03 3.34
CA MET A 81 12.83 -11.40 3.48
C MET A 81 13.82 -12.23 4.29
N LYS A 82 13.32 -13.08 5.19
CA LYS A 82 14.18 -14.06 5.88
C LYS A 82 14.87 -14.95 4.83
N SER A 83 16.16 -15.19 5.01
CA SER A 83 16.90 -16.16 4.20
C SER A 83 16.74 -17.54 4.85
N VAL A 84 15.83 -18.38 4.38
CA VAL A 84 15.71 -19.75 4.89
C VAL A 84 15.49 -20.75 3.76
N GLU A 85 16.28 -21.83 3.77
CA GLU A 85 16.22 -23.01 2.88
C GLU A 85 14.90 -23.81 2.97
N ASN A 86 13.97 -23.44 3.87
CA ASN A 86 12.73 -24.17 4.16
C ASN A 86 11.51 -23.23 4.15
N ILE A 87 11.26 -22.55 3.03
CA ILE A 87 9.97 -21.90 2.81
C ILE A 87 9.05 -22.93 2.13
N GLU A 88 7.91 -23.24 2.76
CA GLU A 88 6.84 -23.99 2.11
C GLU A 88 6.52 -23.34 0.76
N GLU A 89 6.51 -24.13 -0.32
CA GLU A 89 6.23 -23.67 -1.69
C GLU A 89 5.02 -22.72 -1.72
N GLY A 90 5.26 -21.41 -1.91
CA GLY A 90 4.19 -20.42 -2.06
C GLY A 90 4.37 -19.04 -1.41
N ALA A 91 5.53 -18.72 -0.81
CA ALA A 91 5.85 -17.32 -0.52
C ALA A 91 6.55 -16.70 -1.73
N ASP A 92 5.89 -15.75 -2.40
CA ASP A 92 6.51 -14.93 -3.44
C ASP A 92 7.55 -14.00 -2.77
N GLY A 93 8.83 -14.31 -3.00
CA GLY A 93 9.97 -13.49 -2.57
C GLY A 93 11.26 -14.30 -2.53
N GLU A 94 12.30 -13.82 -3.19
CA GLU A 94 13.62 -14.47 -3.18
C GLU A 94 14.21 -14.42 -1.74
N PRO A 95 14.62 -15.57 -1.17
CA PRO A 95 15.16 -15.63 0.19
C PRO A 95 16.34 -14.69 0.40
N GLY A 96 16.32 -13.93 1.50
CA GLY A 96 17.41 -13.01 1.86
C GLY A 96 17.46 -11.72 1.05
N VAL A 97 16.52 -11.48 0.13
CA VAL A 97 16.48 -10.22 -0.63
C VAL A 97 15.99 -9.08 0.24
N THR A 98 16.75 -7.98 0.19
CA THR A 98 16.33 -6.68 0.71
C THR A 98 15.78 -5.87 -0.44
N PHE A 99 14.61 -5.28 -0.26
CA PHE A 99 14.01 -4.39 -1.25
C PHE A 99 13.56 -3.11 -0.57
N ILE A 100 13.58 -2.05 -1.35
CA ILE A 100 13.02 -0.76 -0.98
C ILE A 100 12.16 -0.27 -2.12
N LYS A 101 10.96 0.22 -1.81
CA LYS A 101 10.01 0.74 -2.81
C LYS A 101 9.40 2.03 -2.31
N MET A 102 9.18 2.98 -3.21
CA MET A 102 8.49 4.22 -2.93
C MET A 102 7.18 4.25 -3.72
N PHE A 103 6.10 4.65 -3.06
CA PHE A 103 4.76 4.75 -3.60
C PHE A 103 4.18 6.15 -3.38
N LYS A 104 3.11 6.46 -4.10
CA LYS A 104 2.32 7.68 -3.94
C LYS A 104 0.84 7.38 -3.73
N ASP A 105 0.16 8.30 -3.07
CA ASP A 105 -1.30 8.33 -2.93
C ASP A 105 -1.88 7.00 -2.41
N VAL A 106 -1.30 6.51 -1.30
CA VAL A 106 -1.67 5.22 -0.70
C VAL A 106 -2.60 5.47 0.50
N PRO A 107 -3.82 4.91 0.51
CA PRO A 107 -4.67 4.92 1.70
C PRO A 107 -4.00 4.19 2.87
N LEU A 108 -4.09 4.76 4.06
CA LEU A 108 -3.52 4.18 5.28
C LEU A 108 -4.03 2.76 5.52
N GLU A 109 -5.33 2.53 5.27
CA GLU A 109 -6.02 1.25 5.44
C GLU A 109 -5.58 0.19 4.42
N ASP A 110 -5.01 0.62 3.29
CA ASP A 110 -4.60 -0.26 2.18
C ASP A 110 -3.08 -0.48 2.15
N LEU A 111 -2.34 -0.12 3.21
CA LEU A 111 -0.89 -0.34 3.30
C LEU A 111 -0.49 -1.82 3.10
N GLU A 112 -1.39 -2.75 3.40
CA GLU A 112 -1.16 -4.19 3.26
C GLU A 112 -0.83 -4.61 1.82
N ILE A 113 -1.35 -3.86 0.85
CA ILE A 113 -1.19 -4.13 -0.57
C ILE A 113 0.27 -3.92 -1.01
N LEU A 114 1.02 -3.07 -0.31
CA LEU A 114 2.40 -2.71 -0.69
C LEU A 114 3.41 -3.87 -0.50
N PHE A 115 3.10 -4.81 0.37
CA PHE A 115 4.01 -5.88 0.77
C PHE A 115 4.06 -7.00 -0.29
N PRO A 116 5.25 -7.48 -0.70
CA PRO A 116 5.37 -8.51 -1.74
C PRO A 116 4.70 -9.85 -1.41
N ASN A 117 4.72 -10.27 -0.15
CA ASN A 117 4.09 -11.53 0.29
C ASN A 117 2.60 -11.38 0.65
N SER A 118 1.94 -10.35 0.11
CA SER A 118 0.51 -10.11 0.30
C SER A 118 -0.31 -11.27 -0.25
N LYS A 119 -0.99 -12.00 0.64
CA LYS A 119 -1.89 -13.09 0.24
C LYS A 119 -3.30 -12.54 0.11
N VAL A 120 -3.79 -12.55 -1.12
CA VAL A 120 -5.19 -12.31 -1.45
C VAL A 120 -6.09 -13.28 -0.70
N THR A 121 -6.98 -12.76 0.14
CA THR A 121 -8.08 -13.55 0.71
C THR A 121 -9.43 -12.97 0.30
N MET A 122 -10.41 -13.85 0.11
CA MET A 122 -11.77 -13.39 -0.16
C MET A 122 -12.38 -12.81 1.12
N SER A 123 -12.99 -11.63 0.98
CA SER A 123 -13.82 -11.04 2.03
C SER A 123 -14.94 -12.00 2.44
N LEU A 124 -15.43 -11.89 3.69
CA LEU A 124 -16.55 -12.71 4.16
C LEU A 124 -17.80 -12.52 3.28
N LYS A 125 -18.04 -11.29 2.82
CA LYS A 125 -19.16 -10.93 1.94
C LYS A 125 -19.05 -11.68 0.60
N ASP A 126 -17.86 -11.71 0.00
CA ASP A 126 -17.65 -12.44 -1.26
C ASP A 126 -17.74 -13.95 -1.11
N LYS A 127 -17.25 -14.51 0.01
CA LYS A 127 -17.42 -15.93 0.32
C LYS A 127 -18.90 -16.30 0.39
N LEU A 128 -19.72 -15.48 1.07
CA LEU A 128 -21.17 -15.69 1.15
C LEU A 128 -21.88 -15.52 -0.19
N MET A 129 -21.49 -14.52 -0.98
CA MET A 129 -22.05 -14.27 -2.32
C MET A 129 -21.80 -15.46 -3.27
N LEU A 130 -20.69 -16.19 -3.11
CA LEU A 130 -20.41 -17.42 -3.87
C LEU A 130 -21.09 -18.64 -3.26
N ALA A 131 -21.09 -18.77 -1.93
CA ALA A 131 -21.61 -19.94 -1.23
C ALA A 131 -23.13 -20.08 -1.34
N ILE A 132 -23.88 -18.99 -1.17
CA ILE A 132 -25.36 -19.04 -1.14
C ILE A 132 -25.93 -19.59 -2.46
N PRO A 133 -25.57 -19.05 -3.64
CA PRO A 133 -26.05 -19.60 -4.91
C PRO A 133 -25.55 -21.02 -5.19
N ALA A 134 -24.33 -21.35 -4.77
CA ALA A 134 -23.77 -22.68 -4.94
C ALA A 134 -24.56 -23.74 -4.15
N VAL A 135 -24.94 -23.44 -2.91
CA VAL A 135 -25.80 -24.32 -2.10
C VAL A 135 -27.22 -24.37 -2.66
N ALA A 136 -27.81 -23.20 -2.96
CA ALA A 136 -29.19 -23.11 -3.44
C ALA A 136 -29.42 -23.85 -4.77
N ALA A 137 -28.45 -23.82 -5.68
CA ALA A 137 -28.53 -24.52 -6.97
C ALA A 137 -27.94 -25.94 -6.92
N GLY A 138 -26.89 -26.15 -6.12
CA GLY A 138 -26.16 -27.42 -6.06
C GLY A 138 -26.93 -28.52 -5.33
N VAL A 139 -27.57 -28.21 -4.21
CA VAL A 139 -28.32 -29.21 -3.42
C VAL A 139 -29.47 -29.82 -4.25
N PRO A 140 -30.34 -29.05 -4.92
CA PRO A 140 -31.37 -29.62 -5.78
C PRO A 140 -30.80 -30.43 -6.95
N LEU A 141 -29.73 -29.96 -7.60
CA LEU A 141 -29.08 -30.68 -8.70
C LEU A 141 -28.56 -32.04 -8.24
N LEU A 142 -27.90 -32.09 -7.07
CA LEU A 142 -27.39 -33.32 -6.48
C LEU A 142 -28.52 -34.33 -6.20
N VAL A 143 -29.56 -33.89 -5.49
CA VAL A 143 -30.67 -34.76 -5.07
C VAL A 143 -31.49 -35.24 -6.26
N THR A 144 -31.77 -34.36 -7.23
CA THR A 144 -32.74 -34.67 -8.31
C THR A 144 -32.12 -35.27 -9.56
N LYS A 145 -30.83 -35.01 -9.85
CA LYS A 145 -30.17 -35.47 -11.08
C LYS A 145 -29.05 -36.46 -10.79
N VAL A 146 -28.21 -36.18 -9.78
CA VAL A 146 -26.97 -36.91 -9.57
C VAL A 146 -27.18 -38.19 -8.78
N VAL A 147 -27.91 -38.14 -7.66
CA VAL A 147 -28.20 -39.34 -6.84
C VAL A 147 -28.96 -40.40 -7.66
N PRO A 148 -30.04 -40.07 -8.41
CA PRO A 148 -30.70 -41.07 -9.25
C PRO A 148 -29.79 -41.63 -10.35
N ALA A 149 -28.96 -40.79 -10.98
CA ALA A 149 -28.00 -41.25 -11.98
C ALA A 149 -26.95 -42.20 -11.41
N LEU A 150 -26.44 -41.94 -10.20
CA LEU A 150 -25.50 -42.84 -9.53
C LEU A 150 -26.12 -44.19 -9.18
N ILE A 151 -27.40 -44.21 -8.75
CA ILE A 151 -28.14 -45.45 -8.51
C ILE A 151 -28.26 -46.26 -9.80
N VAL A 152 -28.66 -45.62 -10.91
CA VAL A 152 -28.76 -46.26 -12.23
C VAL A 152 -27.39 -46.78 -12.70
N ALA A 153 -26.34 -45.98 -12.57
CA ALA A 153 -24.98 -46.39 -12.91
C ALA A 153 -24.51 -47.60 -12.09
N PHE A 154 -24.84 -47.64 -10.80
CA PHE A 154 -24.53 -48.76 -9.90
C PHE A 154 -25.29 -50.03 -10.29
N VAL A 155 -26.56 -49.93 -10.69
CA VAL A 155 -27.36 -51.07 -11.19
C VAL A 155 -26.74 -51.64 -12.47
N ILE A 156 -26.36 -50.78 -13.42
CA ILE A 156 -25.69 -51.19 -14.67
C ILE A 156 -24.37 -51.90 -14.36
N LEU A 157 -23.55 -51.34 -13.47
CA LEU A 157 -22.26 -51.92 -13.06
C LEU A 157 -22.43 -53.27 -12.35
N SER A 158 -23.44 -53.40 -11.48
CA SER A 158 -23.74 -54.64 -10.74
C SER A 158 -24.18 -55.76 -11.69
N ALA A 159 -25.01 -55.42 -12.69
CA ALA A 159 -25.41 -56.35 -13.73
C ALA A 159 -24.23 -56.80 -14.60
N TYR A 160 -23.30 -55.89 -14.94
CA TYR A 160 -22.07 -56.21 -15.66
C TYR A 160 -21.15 -57.17 -14.87
N LEU A 161 -21.07 -57.01 -13.56
CA LEU A 161 -20.27 -57.85 -12.66
C LEU A 161 -20.93 -59.20 -12.30
N GLY A 162 -22.08 -59.54 -12.91
CA GLY A 162 -22.72 -60.85 -12.74
C GLY A 162 -23.47 -61.04 -11.41
N VAL A 163 -23.67 -59.96 -10.64
CA VAL A 163 -24.52 -59.97 -9.44
C VAL A 163 -25.96 -59.78 -9.92
N LYS A 164 -26.75 -60.86 -9.92
CA LYS A 164 -28.14 -60.95 -10.42
C LYS A 164 -28.85 -59.59 -10.59
N GLY A 165 -28.96 -59.15 -11.84
CA GLY A 165 -29.82 -58.05 -12.26
C GLY A 165 -30.35 -58.36 -13.65
N THR A 166 -31.67 -58.37 -13.83
CA THR A 166 -32.29 -58.50 -15.15
C THR A 166 -32.02 -57.21 -15.92
N VAL A 167 -31.26 -57.34 -17.00
CA VAL A 167 -30.92 -56.24 -17.91
C VAL A 167 -32.08 -56.08 -18.88
N GLU A 168 -32.97 -55.11 -18.62
CA GLU A 168 -34.03 -54.72 -19.57
C GLU A 168 -33.44 -53.97 -20.79
N GLU A 169 -34.17 -53.98 -21.92
CA GLU A 169 -33.78 -53.35 -23.20
C GLU A 169 -33.54 -51.82 -23.12
N ASP A 170 -33.84 -51.16 -22.00
CA ASP A 170 -33.77 -49.70 -21.83
C ASP A 170 -32.38 -49.16 -21.41
N ASN A 171 -31.34 -50.00 -21.47
CA ASN A 171 -29.95 -49.64 -21.10
C ASN A 171 -29.43 -48.40 -21.81
N LEU A 172 -29.80 -48.18 -23.07
CA LEU A 172 -29.36 -46.99 -23.82
C LEU A 172 -29.95 -45.71 -23.22
N LYS A 173 -31.24 -45.70 -22.85
CA LYS A 173 -31.88 -44.54 -22.22
C LYS A 173 -31.33 -44.30 -20.82
N GLN A 174 -31.10 -45.36 -20.06
CA GLN A 174 -30.49 -45.30 -18.73
C GLN A 174 -29.06 -44.76 -18.80
N ALA A 175 -28.25 -45.22 -19.76
CA ALA A 175 -26.92 -44.70 -20.00
C ALA A 175 -26.94 -43.21 -20.40
N ILE A 176 -27.82 -42.81 -21.34
CA ILE A 176 -27.98 -41.41 -21.75
C ILE A 176 -28.37 -40.53 -20.56
N ALA A 177 -29.25 -40.99 -19.67
CA ALA A 177 -29.64 -40.27 -18.46
C ALA A 177 -28.47 -40.08 -17.50
N VAL A 178 -27.64 -41.13 -17.30
CA VAL A 178 -26.43 -41.06 -16.48
C VAL A 178 -25.42 -40.06 -17.05
N PHE A 179 -25.13 -40.15 -18.36
CA PHE A 179 -24.21 -39.21 -19.02
C PHE A 179 -24.73 -37.77 -19.00
N SER A 180 -26.04 -37.57 -19.15
CA SER A 180 -26.65 -36.23 -19.07
C SER A 180 -26.54 -35.64 -17.67
N ALA A 181 -26.74 -36.44 -16.62
CA ALA A 181 -26.60 -36.00 -15.24
C ALA A 181 -25.13 -35.68 -14.89
N LEU A 182 -24.18 -36.50 -15.36
CA LEU A 182 -22.75 -36.22 -15.22
C LEU A 182 -22.32 -34.96 -15.98
N GLY A 183 -22.86 -34.75 -17.19
CA GLY A 183 -22.63 -33.53 -17.97
C GLY A 183 -23.16 -32.29 -17.25
N ALA A 184 -24.37 -32.34 -16.69
CA ALA A 184 -24.96 -31.24 -15.93
C ALA A 184 -24.18 -30.95 -14.62
N LEU A 185 -23.72 -31.98 -13.92
CA LEU A 185 -22.85 -31.83 -12.75
C LEU A 185 -21.51 -31.21 -13.15
N GLY A 186 -20.88 -31.70 -14.22
CA GLY A 186 -19.61 -31.19 -14.74
C GLY A 186 -19.70 -29.72 -15.12
N ASP A 187 -20.72 -29.33 -15.87
CA ASP A 187 -20.98 -27.93 -16.23
C ASP A 187 -21.21 -27.04 -15.00
N PHE A 188 -21.99 -27.52 -14.02
CA PHE A 188 -22.23 -26.78 -12.77
C PHE A 188 -20.93 -26.57 -11.98
N LEU A 189 -20.15 -27.63 -11.74
CA LEU A 189 -18.88 -27.55 -11.03
C LEU A 189 -17.89 -26.65 -11.76
N PHE A 190 -17.80 -26.77 -13.08
CA PHE A 190 -16.96 -25.92 -13.91
C PHE A 190 -17.35 -24.44 -13.82
N LYS A 191 -18.65 -24.12 -13.85
CA LYS A 191 -19.16 -22.75 -13.68
C LYS A 191 -18.84 -22.19 -12.30
N GLN A 192 -19.00 -22.98 -11.23
CA GLN A 192 -18.69 -22.50 -9.87
C GLN A 192 -17.19 -22.29 -9.66
N TRP A 193 -16.36 -23.22 -10.13
CA TRP A 193 -14.91 -23.07 -10.08
C TRP A 193 -14.44 -21.88 -10.92
N SER A 194 -14.99 -21.69 -12.12
CA SER A 194 -14.68 -20.55 -12.98
C SER A 194 -15.04 -19.23 -12.32
N LYS A 195 -16.22 -19.10 -11.69
CA LYS A 195 -16.59 -17.88 -10.94
C LYS A 195 -15.60 -17.54 -9.83
N TYR A 196 -15.17 -18.55 -9.07
CA TYR A 196 -14.16 -18.38 -8.03
C TYR A 196 -12.83 -17.93 -8.62
N LYS A 197 -12.32 -18.61 -9.66
CA LYS A 197 -11.07 -18.25 -10.32
C LYS A 197 -11.10 -16.85 -10.94
N THR A 198 -12.18 -16.49 -11.64
CA THR A 198 -12.35 -15.17 -12.23
C THR A 198 -12.34 -14.07 -11.17
N LYS A 199 -13.04 -14.26 -10.04
CA LYS A 199 -12.99 -13.29 -8.93
C LYS A 199 -11.58 -13.13 -8.36
N LYS A 200 -10.87 -14.24 -8.11
CA LYS A 200 -9.48 -14.18 -7.60
C LYS A 200 -8.55 -13.47 -8.60
N PHE A 201 -8.68 -13.78 -9.89
CA PHE A 201 -7.86 -13.18 -10.94
C PHE A 201 -8.12 -11.68 -11.11
N LEU A 202 -9.39 -11.25 -11.11
CA LEU A 202 -9.73 -9.83 -11.20
C LEU A 202 -9.14 -9.02 -10.05
N PHE A 203 -9.13 -9.58 -8.85
CA PHE A 203 -8.52 -8.90 -7.71
C PHE A 203 -6.99 -8.84 -7.80
N GLN A 204 -6.33 -9.95 -8.17
CA GLN A 204 -4.88 -9.92 -8.41
C GLN A 204 -4.50 -8.87 -9.46
N LYS A 205 -5.34 -8.72 -10.49
CA LYS A 205 -5.21 -7.66 -11.47
C LYS A 205 -5.39 -6.27 -10.85
N GLU A 206 -6.45 -6.04 -10.09
CA GLU A 206 -6.71 -4.75 -9.44
C GLU A 206 -5.60 -4.33 -8.47
N LEU A 207 -5.06 -5.28 -7.68
CA LEU A 207 -3.88 -5.06 -6.85
C LEU A 207 -2.67 -4.68 -7.69
N SER A 208 -2.40 -5.45 -8.75
CA SER A 208 -1.26 -5.21 -9.62
C SER A 208 -1.36 -3.86 -10.33
N ASP A 209 -2.54 -3.51 -10.85
CA ASP A 209 -2.79 -2.25 -11.54
C ASP A 209 -2.66 -1.08 -10.55
N ASN A 210 -3.29 -1.15 -9.36
CA ASN A 210 -3.17 -0.11 -8.34
C ASN A 210 -1.73 0.08 -7.86
N LEU A 211 -1.03 -1.01 -7.56
CA LEU A 211 0.38 -0.96 -7.18
C LEU A 211 1.25 -0.39 -8.29
N TYR A 212 0.99 -0.75 -9.54
CA TYR A 212 1.74 -0.24 -10.68
C TYR A 212 1.61 1.27 -10.83
N PHE A 213 0.40 1.81 -10.72
CA PHE A 213 0.17 3.26 -10.87
C PHE A 213 0.62 4.08 -9.66
N ARG A 214 0.65 3.47 -8.47
CA ARG A 214 1.12 4.10 -7.24
C ARG A 214 2.62 3.96 -7.04
N ASN A 215 3.29 2.99 -7.65
CA ASN A 215 4.75 2.83 -7.54
C ASN A 215 5.47 3.98 -8.25
N LEU A 216 6.37 4.65 -7.53
CA LEU A 216 7.23 5.71 -8.06
C LEU A 216 8.59 5.15 -8.50
N VAL A 217 9.32 4.56 -7.55
CA VAL A 217 10.71 4.11 -7.75
C VAL A 217 11.02 2.91 -6.87
N ASN A 218 11.98 2.09 -7.31
CA ASN A 218 12.40 0.87 -6.60
C ASN A 218 13.92 0.88 -6.36
N ASN A 219 14.36 0.21 -5.30
CA ASN A 219 15.76 -0.05 -4.96
C ASN A 219 16.62 1.23 -4.94
N ALA A 220 17.71 1.26 -5.71
CA ALA A 220 18.62 2.41 -5.78
C ALA A 220 17.89 3.73 -6.13
N GLY A 221 16.82 3.66 -6.94
CA GLY A 221 16.00 4.82 -7.29
C GLY A 221 15.37 5.52 -6.09
N VAL A 222 15.05 4.76 -5.03
CA VAL A 222 14.49 5.33 -3.79
C VAL A 222 15.52 6.21 -3.09
N PHE A 223 16.80 5.80 -3.07
CA PHE A 223 17.86 6.59 -2.44
C PHE A 223 18.11 7.90 -3.18
N TYR A 224 18.14 7.88 -4.51
CA TYR A 224 18.27 9.13 -5.29
C TYR A 224 17.11 10.08 -5.03
N SER A 225 15.87 9.57 -5.04
CA SER A 225 14.70 10.40 -4.75
C SER A 225 14.69 10.93 -3.31
N LEU A 226 15.22 10.18 -2.35
CA LEU A 226 15.31 10.60 -0.96
C LEU A 226 16.38 11.68 -0.75
N ILE A 227 17.55 11.53 -1.38
CA ILE A 227 18.61 12.53 -1.31
C ILE A 227 18.12 13.85 -1.92
N ASP A 228 17.54 13.79 -3.12
CA ASP A 228 16.97 14.95 -3.81
C ASP A 228 15.89 15.63 -2.96
N SER A 229 14.99 14.84 -2.37
CA SER A 229 13.98 15.36 -1.43
C SER A 229 14.58 15.99 -0.18
N ALA A 230 15.61 15.40 0.43
CA ALA A 230 16.26 15.97 1.60
C ALA A 230 16.95 17.30 1.26
N GLU A 231 17.70 17.36 0.15
CA GLU A 231 18.34 18.58 -0.32
C GLU A 231 17.32 19.71 -0.59
N GLU A 232 16.15 19.37 -1.16
CA GLU A 232 15.07 20.33 -1.36
C GLU A 232 14.49 20.87 -0.05
N GLU A 233 14.23 20.01 0.95
CA GLU A 233 13.70 20.44 2.25
C GLU A 233 14.72 21.31 3.00
N GLU A 234 15.98 20.86 3.08
CA GLU A 234 17.07 21.61 3.70
C GLU A 234 17.24 23.02 3.08
N CYS A 235 17.05 23.12 1.76
CA CYS A 235 17.11 24.39 1.02
C CYS A 235 15.93 25.32 1.39
N LYS A 236 14.70 24.77 1.47
CA LYS A 236 13.50 25.53 1.88
C LYS A 236 13.66 26.08 3.29
N GLU A 237 14.11 25.26 4.22
CA GLU A 237 14.31 25.65 5.62
C GLU A 237 15.37 26.75 5.75
N THR A 238 16.53 26.56 5.12
CA THR A 238 17.61 27.55 5.09
C THR A 238 17.13 28.88 4.50
N PHE A 239 16.35 28.82 3.41
CA PHE A 239 15.79 30.01 2.76
C PHE A 239 14.76 30.72 3.64
N LEU A 240 13.86 29.98 4.31
CA LEU A 240 12.88 30.54 5.22
C LEU A 240 13.57 31.24 6.40
N ALA A 241 14.54 30.58 7.04
CA ALA A 241 15.33 31.17 8.12
C ALA A 241 16.01 32.47 7.67
N TYR A 242 16.67 32.46 6.51
CA TYR A 242 17.30 33.66 5.94
C TYR A 242 16.28 34.77 5.69
N TYR A 243 15.16 34.45 5.04
CA TYR A 243 14.13 35.43 4.69
C TYR A 243 13.55 36.11 5.93
N PHE A 244 13.17 35.33 6.95
CA PHE A 244 12.54 35.87 8.16
C PHE A 244 13.49 36.67 9.04
N LEU A 245 14.78 36.29 9.10
CA LEU A 245 15.82 37.12 9.70
C LEU A 245 16.02 38.41 8.90
N HIS A 246 16.11 38.33 7.57
CA HIS A 246 16.37 39.49 6.71
C HIS A 246 15.28 40.57 6.75
N ILE A 247 14.01 40.18 6.93
CA ILE A 247 12.89 41.13 7.03
C ILE A 247 12.61 41.58 8.47
N ALA A 248 13.31 41.04 9.47
CA ALA A 248 13.14 41.45 10.85
C ALA A 248 13.73 42.85 11.07
N GLU A 249 13.03 43.72 11.80
CA GLU A 249 13.52 45.07 12.10
C GLU A 249 14.68 45.06 13.12
N LYS A 250 14.79 43.97 13.89
CA LYS A 250 15.81 43.71 14.89
C LYS A 250 16.19 42.23 14.83
N GLY A 251 17.40 41.90 15.29
CA GLY A 251 17.81 40.51 15.45
C GLY A 251 16.82 39.71 16.32
N LEU A 252 16.67 38.43 15.99
CA LEU A 252 15.72 37.51 16.63
C LEU A 252 16.48 36.45 17.43
N THR A 253 15.87 35.93 18.48
CA THR A 253 16.32 34.65 19.07
C THR A 253 15.91 33.47 18.19
N GLU A 254 16.53 32.31 18.38
CA GLU A 254 16.17 31.07 17.67
C GLU A 254 14.70 30.71 17.87
N GLU A 255 14.20 30.82 19.12
CA GLU A 255 12.81 30.55 19.51
C GLU A 255 11.82 31.54 18.86
N GLU A 256 12.19 32.82 18.74
CA GLU A 256 11.35 33.82 18.07
C GLU A 256 11.31 33.62 16.55
N LEU A 257 12.43 33.18 15.95
CA LEU A 257 12.50 32.87 14.52
C LEU A 257 11.62 31.67 14.19
N ASP A 258 11.80 30.60 14.97
CA ASP A 258 11.08 29.34 14.85
C ASP A 258 9.56 29.55 14.89
N GLY A 259 9.05 30.09 16.01
CA GLY A 259 7.62 30.33 16.17
C GLY A 259 7.03 31.29 15.14
N ARG A 260 7.83 32.23 14.61
CA ARG A 260 7.38 33.14 13.53
C ARG A 260 7.19 32.41 12.20
N ILE A 261 8.08 31.47 11.87
CA ILE A 261 7.98 30.66 10.66
C ILE A 261 6.81 29.69 10.77
N GLU A 262 6.68 28.99 11.91
CA GLU A 262 5.57 28.06 12.16
C GLU A 262 4.21 28.76 12.09
N THR A 263 4.07 29.90 12.77
CA THR A 263 2.83 30.71 12.72
C THR A 263 2.51 31.13 11.29
N TRP A 264 3.52 31.53 10.50
CA TRP A 264 3.32 31.91 9.11
C TRP A 264 2.87 30.71 8.24
N MET A 265 3.46 29.53 8.45
CA MET A 265 3.06 28.29 7.76
C MET A 265 1.62 27.90 8.08
N GLU A 266 1.22 28.00 9.35
CA GLU A 266 -0.16 27.73 9.76
C GLU A 266 -1.14 28.74 9.13
N GLU A 267 -0.87 30.05 9.27
CA GLU A 267 -1.79 31.10 8.82
C GLU A 267 -1.89 31.24 7.29
N LYS A 268 -0.78 31.10 6.56
CA LYS A 268 -0.73 31.29 5.11
C LYS A 268 -0.90 30.02 4.31
N HIS A 269 -0.45 28.90 4.86
CA HIS A 269 -0.38 27.63 4.13
C HIS A 269 -1.24 26.53 4.76
N ASN A 270 -1.91 26.79 5.90
CA ASN A 270 -2.69 25.79 6.64
C ASN A 270 -1.87 24.52 6.89
N CYS A 271 -0.58 24.71 7.21
CA CYS A 271 0.39 23.67 7.43
C CYS A 271 0.94 23.85 8.85
N MET A 272 0.54 22.94 9.75
CA MET A 272 1.14 22.83 11.06
C MET A 272 2.42 22.00 10.91
N MET A 273 3.54 22.55 11.34
CA MET A 273 4.84 21.89 11.29
C MET A 273 5.71 22.35 12.46
N ASP A 274 6.65 21.50 12.85
CA ASP A 274 7.75 21.79 13.77
C ASP A 274 8.95 22.18 12.90
N PHE A 275 9.41 23.43 12.96
CA PHE A 275 10.43 23.92 12.04
C PHE A 275 11.85 23.55 12.53
N GLU A 276 12.70 23.00 11.64
CA GLU A 276 14.09 22.63 12.00
C GLU A 276 15.02 23.87 12.05
N CYS A 277 14.71 24.83 12.94
CA CYS A 277 15.40 26.11 13.03
C CYS A 277 16.92 25.97 13.25
N GLY A 278 17.33 25.09 14.16
CA GLY A 278 18.74 24.88 14.49
C GLY A 278 19.58 24.40 13.30
N ASP A 279 19.03 23.53 12.45
CA ASP A 279 19.75 23.03 11.27
C ASP A 279 19.80 24.11 10.17
N ALA A 280 18.71 24.83 9.94
CA ALA A 280 18.69 25.98 9.04
C ALA A 280 19.74 27.03 9.43
N LEU A 281 19.84 27.37 10.72
CA LEU A 281 20.85 28.30 11.24
C LEU A 281 22.28 27.76 11.10
N ALA A 282 22.49 26.47 11.34
CA ALA A 282 23.78 25.83 11.13
C ALA A 282 24.24 25.93 9.66
N LYS A 283 23.33 25.76 8.71
CA LYS A 283 23.59 25.93 7.28
C LYS A 283 23.88 27.38 6.92
N LEU A 284 23.12 28.34 7.43
CA LEU A 284 23.41 29.78 7.21
C LEU A 284 24.78 30.18 7.76
N ARG A 285 25.16 29.65 8.93
CA ARG A 285 26.50 29.84 9.50
C ARG A 285 27.58 29.23 8.60
N ALA A 286 27.37 28.01 8.13
CA ALA A 286 28.31 27.33 7.23
C ALA A 286 28.46 28.04 5.86
N LEU A 287 27.42 28.75 5.42
CA LEU A 287 27.41 29.58 4.21
C LEU A 287 27.98 30.99 4.44
N GLU A 288 28.39 31.34 5.66
CA GLU A 288 28.88 32.67 6.05
C GLU A 288 27.82 33.78 5.87
N LEU A 289 26.54 33.44 6.03
CA LEU A 289 25.42 34.37 5.88
C LEU A 289 24.81 34.80 7.22
N LEU A 290 25.03 34.01 8.28
CA LEU A 290 24.51 34.28 9.63
C LEU A 290 25.41 35.26 10.39
N ILE A 291 24.78 36.22 11.07
CA ILE A 291 25.41 37.18 11.99
C ILE A 291 24.87 36.89 13.38
N GLU A 292 25.76 36.59 14.32
CA GLU A 292 25.40 36.36 15.72
C GLU A 292 25.97 37.50 16.58
N THR A 293 25.12 38.13 17.38
CA THR A 293 25.56 39.13 18.35
C THR A 293 25.98 38.48 19.66
N ASP A 294 26.80 39.17 20.44
CA ASP A 294 27.24 38.70 21.77
C ASP A 294 26.07 38.47 22.75
N ASP A 295 24.92 39.11 22.49
CA ASP A 295 23.70 39.00 23.29
C ASP A 295 22.80 37.80 22.87
N GLY A 296 23.26 36.97 21.91
CA GLY A 296 22.53 35.80 21.42
C GLY A 296 21.43 36.11 20.41
N LEU A 297 21.43 37.32 19.82
CA LEU A 297 20.51 37.66 18.73
C LEU A 297 21.11 37.26 17.38
N LEU A 298 20.23 36.75 16.53
CA LEU A 298 20.51 36.27 15.19
C LEU A 298 20.06 37.30 14.17
N ASP A 299 20.92 37.55 13.19
CA ASP A 299 20.64 38.38 12.01
C ASP A 299 21.33 37.75 10.79
N VAL A 300 21.13 38.29 9.59
CA VAL A 300 21.77 37.81 8.37
C VAL A 300 22.39 38.96 7.57
N THR A 301 23.39 38.62 6.76
CA THR A 301 23.94 39.56 5.78
C THR A 301 22.84 40.12 4.86
N GLY A 302 23.04 41.35 4.38
CA GLY A 302 22.08 41.95 3.45
C GLY A 302 22.04 41.21 2.11
N PHE A 303 20.90 41.22 1.43
CA PHE A 303 20.68 40.45 0.19
C PHE A 303 21.80 40.55 -0.87
N LYS A 304 22.36 41.75 -1.09
CA LYS A 304 23.45 41.94 -2.05
C LYS A 304 24.76 41.28 -1.60
N GLU A 305 25.04 41.33 -0.31
CA GLU A 305 26.24 40.73 0.28
C GLU A 305 26.11 39.20 0.28
N ALA A 306 24.94 38.68 0.67
CA ALA A 306 24.65 37.25 0.61
C ALA A 306 24.88 36.66 -0.78
N LEU A 307 24.36 37.32 -1.83
CA LEU A 307 24.61 36.91 -3.22
C LEU A 307 26.11 36.91 -3.56
N ALA A 308 26.86 37.93 -3.15
CA ALA A 308 28.29 38.01 -3.40
C ALA A 308 29.10 36.96 -2.62
N VAL A 309 28.65 36.55 -1.43
CA VAL A 309 29.24 35.44 -0.67
C VAL A 309 28.99 34.11 -1.38
N LEU A 310 27.74 33.85 -1.77
CA LEU A 310 27.36 32.61 -2.45
C LEU A 310 28.02 32.46 -3.82
N ASP A 311 28.10 33.54 -4.62
CA ASP A 311 28.76 33.56 -5.93
C ASP A 311 30.26 33.22 -5.81
N ARG A 312 30.97 33.86 -4.87
CA ARG A 312 32.39 33.54 -4.58
C ARG A 312 32.57 32.08 -4.16
N ARG A 313 31.66 31.56 -3.34
CA ARG A 313 31.73 30.17 -2.87
C ARG A 313 31.49 29.19 -4.01
N TRP A 314 30.51 29.48 -4.87
CA TRP A 314 30.22 28.70 -6.06
C TRP A 314 31.43 28.66 -7.00
N ASP A 315 32.00 29.82 -7.33
CA ASP A 315 33.19 29.92 -8.17
C ASP A 315 34.37 29.10 -7.63
N ALA A 316 34.57 29.11 -6.30
CA ALA A 316 35.64 28.35 -5.66
C ALA A 316 35.49 26.82 -5.82
N PHE A 317 34.27 26.29 -5.98
CA PHE A 317 34.05 24.85 -6.20
C PHE A 317 34.46 24.37 -7.59
N PHE A 318 34.49 25.26 -8.60
CA PHE A 318 34.77 24.92 -9.99
C PHE A 318 36.15 25.41 -10.47
N GLN A 319 37.01 25.87 -9.57
CA GLN A 319 38.41 26.14 -9.88
C GLN A 319 39.16 24.82 -10.12
N TYR A 320 39.16 24.36 -11.38
CA TYR A 320 40.08 23.35 -11.92
C TYR A 320 41.34 24.00 -12.47
#